data_AF-A0A0F2D5I6-F1
#
_entry.id   AF-A0A0F2D5I6-F1
#
_cell.length_a   1.000
_cell.length_b   1.000
_cell.length_c   1.000
_cell.angle_alpha   90.00
_cell.angle_beta   90.00
_cell.angle_gamma   90.00
#
_symmetry.space_group_name_H-M   'P 1'
#
loop_
_entity.id
_entity.type
_entity.pdbx_description
1 polymer ?
#
loop_
_entity_poly.entity_id
_entity_poly.type
_entity_poly.pdbx_seq_one_letter_code
_entity_poly.pdbx_strand_id
1 'polypeptide(L)'
;MDKKTAKVIEKYSIPFVQLVIEKGEEDRIFSDLDQIKQVAEETGLPSFLAQVAVDESDKEKTVGFFQDSVSPLMQNFIQVLIYNHRANLFYDIILDCLNRLERETNQFVVTISSAHPLTDGQKERLLPLIEKKMSLKVRSIKEQIDEGLIGGFVIFANHKTIDVSIKQQLRVVKENLK
;
A
#
# COMPACT_ATOMS: atom_id res chain seq x y z
N MET A 1 -18.30 0.30 -7.13
CA MET A 1 -18.32 -0.93 -6.31
C MET A 1 -19.67 -1.00 -5.60
N ASP A 2 -20.38 -2.13 -5.69
CA ASP A 2 -21.65 -2.33 -4.98
C ASP A 2 -21.39 -2.37 -3.46
N LYS A 3 -22.29 -1.78 -2.65
CA LYS A 3 -22.23 -1.82 -1.18
C LYS A 3 -22.20 -3.25 -0.64
N LYS A 4 -22.78 -4.21 -1.38
CA LYS A 4 -22.73 -5.63 -1.02
C LYS A 4 -21.31 -6.20 -1.14
N THR A 5 -20.60 -5.91 -2.22
CA THR A 5 -19.22 -6.37 -2.44
C THR A 5 -18.26 -5.79 -1.39
N ALA A 6 -18.41 -4.50 -1.07
CA ALA A 6 -17.62 -3.86 -0.02
C ALA A 6 -17.78 -4.58 1.33
N LYS A 7 -19.01 -4.90 1.74
CA LYS A 7 -19.25 -5.66 2.99
C LYS A 7 -18.63 -7.05 2.98
N VAL A 8 -18.57 -7.72 1.83
CA VAL A 8 -17.91 -9.03 1.72
C VAL A 8 -16.41 -8.86 1.91
N ILE A 9 -15.80 -7.86 1.30
CA ILE A 9 -14.36 -7.55 1.48
C ILE A 9 -14.05 -7.32 2.97
N GLU A 10 -14.81 -6.43 3.61
CA GLU A 10 -14.65 -6.11 5.03
C GLU A 10 -14.80 -7.32 5.95
N LYS A 11 -15.68 -8.27 5.59
CA LYS A 11 -15.91 -9.49 6.36
C LYS A 11 -14.65 -10.36 6.46
N TYR A 12 -13.76 -10.32 5.47
CA TYR A 12 -12.51 -11.08 5.46
C TYR A 12 -11.32 -10.24 5.93
N SER A 13 -11.22 -8.99 5.50
CA SER A 13 -10.06 -8.14 5.80
C SER A 13 -9.97 -7.74 7.27
N ILE A 14 -11.09 -7.38 7.91
CA ILE A 14 -11.12 -6.96 9.32
C ILE A 14 -10.58 -8.05 10.26
N PRO A 15 -11.14 -9.27 10.29
CA PRO A 15 -10.67 -10.30 11.20
C PRO A 15 -9.24 -10.75 10.89
N PHE A 16 -8.83 -10.72 9.61
CA PHE A 16 -7.46 -11.05 9.25
C PHE A 16 -6.47 -10.02 9.79
N VAL A 17 -6.70 -8.72 9.57
CA VAL A 17 -5.84 -7.65 10.08
C VAL A 17 -5.77 -7.67 11.60
N GLN A 18 -6.91 -7.89 12.27
CA GLN A 18 -6.92 -8.03 13.73
C GLN A 18 -6.05 -9.21 14.18
N LEU A 19 -6.17 -10.38 13.54
CA LEU A 19 -5.36 -11.56 13.84
C LEU A 19 -3.85 -11.32 13.61
N VAL A 20 -3.50 -10.56 12.57
CA VAL A 20 -2.10 -10.18 12.27
C VAL A 20 -1.51 -9.36 13.41
N ILE A 21 -2.26 -8.36 13.90
CA ILE A 21 -1.88 -7.49 15.01
C ILE A 21 -1.79 -8.29 16.32
N GLU A 22 -2.76 -9.15 16.60
CA GLU A 22 -2.76 -10.01 17.79
C GLU A 22 -1.55 -10.95 17.84
N LYS A 23 -1.06 -11.37 16.68
CA LYS A 23 0.12 -12.23 16.55
C LYS A 23 1.46 -11.49 16.44
N GLY A 24 1.44 -10.17 16.24
CA GLY A 24 2.66 -9.39 16.04
C GLY A 24 3.43 -9.76 14.77
N GLU A 25 2.72 -10.18 13.71
CA GLU A 25 3.34 -10.56 12.42
C GLU A 25 3.15 -9.49 11.34
N GLU A 26 2.91 -8.24 11.72
CA GLU A 26 2.57 -7.13 10.81
C GLU A 26 3.61 -6.95 9.73
N ASP A 27 4.90 -6.90 10.08
CA ASP A 27 5.99 -6.64 9.12
C ASP A 27 6.08 -7.72 8.03
N ARG A 28 5.86 -8.99 8.41
CA ARG A 28 5.86 -10.12 7.47
C ARG A 28 4.67 -10.03 6.53
N ILE A 29 3.49 -9.77 7.08
CA ILE A 29 2.25 -9.72 6.31
C ILE A 29 2.21 -8.51 5.40
N PHE A 30 2.77 -7.40 5.84
CA PHE A 30 3.03 -6.25 5.01
C PHE A 30 3.88 -6.59 3.78
N SER A 31 4.98 -7.35 3.97
CA SER A 31 5.81 -7.83 2.86
C SER A 31 5.02 -8.75 1.91
N ASP A 32 4.28 -9.72 2.46
CA ASP A 32 3.48 -10.65 1.66
C ASP A 32 2.42 -9.91 0.83
N LEU A 33 1.68 -8.99 1.44
CA LEU A 33 0.63 -8.20 0.78
C LEU A 33 1.20 -7.33 -0.35
N ASP A 34 2.35 -6.68 -0.13
CA ASP A 34 3.00 -5.86 -1.16
C ASP A 34 3.51 -6.70 -2.33
N GLN A 35 4.10 -7.86 -2.07
CA GLN A 35 4.55 -8.77 -3.12
C GLN A 35 3.38 -9.26 -3.96
N ILE A 36 2.28 -9.70 -3.32
CA ILE A 36 1.06 -10.10 -4.03
C ILE A 36 0.53 -8.93 -4.87
N LYS A 37 0.46 -7.73 -4.29
CA LYS A 37 -0.01 -6.53 -5.00
C LYS A 37 0.85 -6.25 -6.24
N GLN A 38 2.17 -6.25 -6.09
CA GLN A 38 3.09 -5.98 -7.19
C GLN A 38 2.92 -7.00 -8.33
N VAL A 39 2.96 -8.30 -8.01
CA VAL A 39 2.79 -9.36 -9.00
C VAL A 39 1.41 -9.27 -9.68
N ALA A 40 0.36 -8.95 -8.91
CA ALA A 40 -0.98 -8.81 -9.45
C ALA A 40 -1.09 -7.63 -10.44
N GLU A 41 -0.48 -6.48 -10.12
CA GLU A 41 -0.44 -5.30 -10.98
C GLU A 41 0.36 -5.55 -12.26
N GLU A 42 1.51 -6.23 -12.18
CA GLU A 42 2.37 -6.54 -13.33
C GLU A 42 1.75 -7.57 -14.29
N THR A 43 1.03 -8.56 -13.75
CA THR A 43 0.43 -9.65 -14.53
C THR A 43 -0.99 -9.34 -15.03
N GLY A 44 -1.59 -8.24 -14.58
CA GLY A 44 -3.00 -7.94 -14.86
C GLY A 44 -3.99 -8.88 -14.18
N LEU A 45 -3.57 -9.57 -13.11
CA LEU A 45 -4.38 -10.49 -12.32
C LEU A 45 -5.76 -9.93 -11.90
N PRO A 46 -5.91 -8.65 -11.49
CA PRO A 46 -7.22 -8.11 -11.11
C PRO A 46 -8.24 -8.20 -12.25
N SER A 47 -7.79 -7.97 -13.48
CA SER A 47 -8.65 -8.06 -14.66
C SER A 47 -9.05 -9.49 -14.95
N PHE A 48 -8.15 -10.45 -14.77
CA PHE A 48 -8.43 -11.88 -14.93
C PHE A 48 -9.45 -12.38 -13.89
N LEU A 49 -9.27 -12.04 -12.61
CA LEU A 49 -10.16 -12.47 -11.54
C LEU A 49 -11.57 -11.90 -11.66
N ALA A 50 -11.69 -10.69 -12.21
CA ALA A 50 -12.96 -10.01 -12.46
C ALA A 50 -13.75 -10.56 -13.67
N GLN A 51 -13.11 -11.31 -14.58
CA GLN A 51 -13.78 -11.83 -15.78
C GLN A 51 -14.78 -12.93 -15.43
N VAL A 52 -16.03 -12.78 -15.89
CA VAL A 52 -17.10 -13.77 -15.69
C VAL A 52 -16.91 -15.02 -16.56
N ALA A 53 -16.22 -14.88 -17.70
CA ALA A 53 -15.98 -15.97 -18.64
C ALA A 53 -14.91 -16.98 -18.18
N VAL A 54 -14.14 -16.64 -17.14
CA VAL A 54 -13.13 -17.52 -16.55
C VAL A 54 -13.79 -18.36 -15.47
N ASP A 55 -13.61 -19.68 -15.54
CA ASP A 55 -14.14 -20.61 -14.55
C ASP A 55 -13.56 -20.35 -13.16
N GLU A 56 -14.39 -20.52 -12.13
CA GLU A 56 -13.97 -20.28 -10.74
C GLU A 56 -12.79 -21.18 -10.35
N SER A 57 -12.74 -22.42 -10.86
CA SER A 57 -11.65 -23.35 -10.58
C SER A 57 -10.29 -22.86 -11.08
N ASP A 58 -10.25 -22.14 -12.20
CA ASP A 58 -9.01 -21.59 -12.73
C ASP A 58 -8.57 -20.35 -11.94
N LYS A 59 -9.52 -19.53 -11.49
CA LYS A 59 -9.23 -18.41 -10.57
C LYS A 59 -8.66 -18.90 -9.24
N GLU A 60 -9.26 -19.94 -8.67
CA GLU A 60 -8.80 -20.55 -7.42
C GLU A 60 -7.39 -21.12 -7.56
N LYS A 61 -7.08 -21.81 -8.67
CA LYS A 61 -5.70 -22.27 -8.96
C LYS A 61 -4.73 -21.10 -9.06
N THR A 62 -5.10 -20.04 -9.78
CA THR A 62 -4.23 -18.86 -9.93
C THR A 62 -3.91 -18.22 -8.58
N VAL A 63 -4.93 -18.04 -7.73
CA VAL A 63 -4.76 -17.52 -6.37
C VAL A 63 -3.94 -18.50 -5.50
N GLY A 64 -4.09 -19.80 -5.71
CA GLY A 64 -3.33 -20.84 -5.03
C GLY A 64 -1.81 -20.76 -5.24
N PHE A 65 -1.33 -20.29 -6.39
CA PHE A 65 0.12 -20.15 -6.65
C PHE A 65 0.82 -19.20 -5.69
N PHE A 66 0.11 -18.26 -5.07
CA PHE A 66 0.71 -17.35 -4.08
C PHE A 66 1.02 -18.04 -2.75
N GLN A 67 0.40 -19.18 -2.44
CA GLN A 67 0.57 -19.86 -1.15
C GLN A 67 2.03 -20.23 -0.88
N ASP A 68 2.76 -20.72 -1.89
CA ASP A 68 4.12 -21.21 -1.69
C ASP A 68 5.15 -20.12 -1.38
N SER A 69 4.82 -18.84 -1.63
CA SER A 69 5.74 -17.71 -1.50
C SER A 69 5.45 -16.79 -0.31
N VAL A 70 4.44 -17.10 0.50
CA VAL A 70 3.96 -16.23 1.58
C VAL A 70 4.01 -16.93 2.94
N SER A 71 3.88 -16.15 4.02
CA SER A 71 3.89 -16.67 5.39
C SER A 71 2.75 -17.67 5.67
N PRO A 72 2.88 -18.55 6.67
CA PRO A 72 1.82 -19.51 7.03
C PRO A 72 0.48 -18.85 7.37
N LEU A 73 0.51 -17.64 7.96
CA LEU A 73 -0.71 -16.90 8.26
C LEU A 73 -1.41 -16.44 6.96
N MET A 74 -0.64 -15.93 5.99
CA MET A 74 -1.15 -15.55 4.68
C MET A 74 -1.63 -16.76 3.87
N GLN A 75 -0.92 -17.88 3.91
CA GLN A 75 -1.34 -19.15 3.29
C GLN A 75 -2.73 -19.57 3.76
N ASN A 76 -2.94 -19.58 5.08
CA ASN A 76 -4.23 -19.92 5.68
C ASN A 76 -5.32 -18.94 5.23
N PHE A 77 -5.00 -17.64 5.15
CA PHE A 77 -5.94 -16.63 4.66
C PHE A 77 -6.34 -16.86 3.20
N ILE A 78 -5.37 -17.12 2.33
CA ILE A 78 -5.61 -17.47 0.92
C ILE A 78 -6.50 -18.72 0.83
N GLN A 79 -6.22 -19.75 1.63
CA GLN A 79 -7.01 -20.98 1.66
C GLN A 79 -8.47 -20.73 2.07
N VAL A 80 -8.72 -19.84 3.04
CA VAL A 80 -10.07 -19.44 3.45
C VAL A 80 -10.80 -18.71 2.32
N LEU A 81 -10.11 -17.86 1.55
CA LEU A 81 -10.72 -17.17 0.41
C LEU A 81 -11.09 -18.13 -0.72
N ILE A 82 -10.20 -19.08 -1.04
CA ILE A 82 -10.46 -20.14 -2.02
C ILE A 82 -11.63 -21.00 -1.56
N TYR A 83 -11.62 -21.50 -0.31
CA TYR A 83 -12.68 -22.35 0.22
C TYR A 83 -14.08 -21.70 0.19
N ASN A 84 -14.15 -20.37 0.30
CA ASN A 84 -15.40 -19.62 0.26
C ASN A 84 -15.78 -19.11 -1.14
N HIS A 85 -15.09 -19.55 -2.20
CA HIS A 85 -15.27 -19.10 -3.59
C HIS A 85 -15.20 -17.57 -3.71
N ARG A 86 -14.14 -16.99 -3.13
CA ARG A 86 -13.86 -15.54 -3.12
C ARG A 86 -12.61 -15.18 -3.91
N ALA A 87 -12.15 -16.06 -4.80
CA ALA A 87 -10.98 -15.80 -5.65
C ALA A 87 -11.19 -14.56 -6.53
N ASN A 88 -12.42 -14.35 -7.01
CA ASN A 88 -12.80 -13.16 -7.78
C ASN A 88 -12.61 -11.82 -7.04
N LEU A 89 -12.65 -11.81 -5.70
CA LEU A 89 -12.46 -10.62 -4.86
C LEU A 89 -11.07 -10.58 -4.22
N PHE A 90 -10.20 -11.55 -4.53
CA PHE A 90 -8.92 -11.72 -3.86
C PHE A 90 -8.10 -10.42 -3.85
N TYR A 91 -7.92 -9.79 -5.02
CA TYR A 91 -7.13 -8.57 -5.13
C TYR A 91 -7.72 -7.40 -4.32
N ASP A 92 -9.03 -7.21 -4.37
CA ASP A 92 -9.70 -6.14 -3.61
C ASP A 92 -9.57 -6.37 -2.09
N ILE A 93 -9.62 -7.63 -1.65
CA ILE A 93 -9.41 -8.02 -0.25
C ILE A 93 -7.97 -7.74 0.17
N ILE A 94 -6.98 -8.08 -0.66
CA ILE A 94 -5.55 -7.80 -0.40
C ILE A 94 -5.31 -6.29 -0.24
N LEU A 95 -5.89 -5.47 -1.12
CA LEU A 95 -5.79 -4.01 -1.01
C LEU A 95 -6.46 -3.47 0.26
N ASP A 96 -7.64 -3.97 0.63
CA ASP A 96 -8.31 -3.54 1.86
C ASP A 96 -7.54 -3.97 3.13
N CYS A 97 -6.97 -5.17 3.13
CA CYS A 97 -6.07 -5.64 4.19
C CYS A 97 -4.86 -4.72 4.35
N LEU A 98 -4.19 -4.38 3.25
CA LEU A 98 -3.03 -3.47 3.25
C LEU A 98 -3.41 -2.10 3.84
N ASN A 99 -4.46 -1.47 3.30
CA ASN A 99 -4.94 -0.17 3.77
C ASN A 99 -5.33 -0.16 5.26
N ARG A 100 -5.95 -1.25 5.74
CA ARG A 100 -6.32 -1.39 7.15
C ARG A 100 -5.10 -1.58 8.04
N LEU A 101 -4.18 -2.46 7.64
CA LEU A 101 -2.97 -2.70 8.40
C LEU A 101 -2.12 -1.43 8.52
N GLU A 102 -2.01 -0.63 7.45
CA GLU A 102 -1.36 0.69 7.48
C GLU A 102 -2.02 1.64 8.49
N ARG A 103 -3.37 1.67 8.52
CA ARG A 103 -4.13 2.52 9.45
C ARG A 103 -4.00 2.10 10.90
N GLU A 104 -4.13 0.80 11.18
CA GLU A 104 -4.08 0.26 12.55
C GLU A 104 -2.66 0.35 13.14
N THR A 105 -1.64 0.09 12.32
CA THR A 105 -0.24 0.20 12.76
C THR A 105 0.31 1.63 12.69
N ASN A 106 -0.41 2.54 12.03
CA ASN A 106 0.01 3.89 11.67
C ASN A 106 1.35 3.92 10.91
N GLN A 107 1.63 2.84 10.16
CA GLN A 107 2.82 2.68 9.33
C GLN A 107 2.45 2.88 7.86
N PHE A 108 3.12 3.81 7.17
CA PHE A 108 2.80 4.13 5.79
C PHE A 108 4.03 4.15 4.89
N VAL A 109 3.81 3.85 3.61
CA VAL A 109 4.77 4.13 2.54
C VAL A 109 4.80 5.63 2.29
N VAL A 110 5.98 6.22 2.37
CA VAL A 110 6.20 7.65 2.10
C VAL A 110 6.75 7.82 0.71
N THR A 111 6.02 8.54 -0.14
CA THR A 111 6.52 8.90 -1.47
C THR A 111 7.24 10.25 -1.39
N ILE A 112 8.49 10.30 -1.83
CA ILE A 112 9.28 11.53 -1.89
C ILE A 112 9.56 11.84 -3.34
N SER A 113 8.90 12.89 -3.84
CA SER A 113 9.15 13.45 -5.16
C SER A 113 10.23 14.52 -5.07
N SER A 114 11.28 14.40 -5.86
CA SER A 114 12.43 15.32 -5.82
C SER A 114 12.97 15.60 -7.22
N ALA A 115 13.59 16.76 -7.41
CA ALA A 115 14.22 17.14 -8.68
C ALA A 115 15.48 16.31 -9.00
N HIS A 116 16.14 15.79 -7.97
CA HIS A 116 17.38 15.02 -8.06
C HIS A 116 17.30 13.84 -7.09
N PRO A 117 17.92 12.68 -7.42
CA PRO A 117 17.94 11.53 -6.53
C PRO A 117 18.50 11.90 -5.15
N LEU A 118 17.85 11.39 -4.10
CA LEU A 118 18.24 11.66 -2.73
C LEU A 118 19.39 10.74 -2.33
N THR A 119 20.38 11.29 -1.64
CA THR A 119 21.45 10.50 -1.03
C THR A 119 20.93 9.79 0.23
N ASP A 120 21.50 8.63 0.59
CA ASP A 120 21.04 7.88 1.76
C ASP A 120 21.14 8.68 3.07
N GLY A 121 22.18 9.50 3.21
CA GLY A 121 22.33 10.42 4.34
C GLY A 121 21.26 11.52 4.40
N GLN A 122 20.63 11.88 3.27
CA GLN A 122 19.47 12.77 3.26
C GLN A 122 18.20 12.03 3.68
N LYS A 123 18.02 10.78 3.24
CA LYS A 123 16.88 9.94 3.61
C LYS A 123 16.83 9.71 5.11
N GLU A 124 17.95 9.35 5.72
CA GLU A 124 18.04 9.14 7.18
C GLU A 124 17.68 10.38 8.00
N ARG A 125 18.02 11.58 7.50
CA ARG A 125 17.65 12.85 8.14
C ARG A 125 16.18 13.20 7.96
N LEU A 126 15.59 12.79 6.83
CA LEU A 126 14.19 13.07 6.51
C LEU A 126 13.23 12.16 7.29
N LEU A 127 13.59 10.89 7.52
CA LEU A 127 12.79 9.94 8.29
C LEU A 127 12.21 10.52 9.60
N PRO A 128 13.04 10.96 10.57
CA PRO A 128 12.52 11.47 11.85
C PRO A 128 11.73 12.77 11.70
N LEU A 129 12.04 13.60 10.69
CA LEU A 129 11.30 14.83 10.41
C LEU A 129 9.91 14.54 9.86
N ILE A 130 9.81 13.53 8.97
CA ILE A 130 8.55 13.09 8.38
C ILE A 130 7.67 12.45 9.46
N GLU A 131 8.23 11.54 10.25
CA GLU A 131 7.50 10.90 11.34
C GLU A 131 6.94 11.91 12.33
N LYS A 132 7.77 12.88 12.75
CA LYS A 132 7.35 13.94 13.67
C LYS A 132 6.28 14.85 13.07
N LYS A 133 6.45 15.27 11.81
CA LYS A 133 5.58 16.27 11.17
C LYS A 133 4.25 15.68 10.69
N MET A 134 4.24 14.40 10.29
CA MET A 134 3.04 13.72 9.83
C MET A 134 2.35 12.87 10.91
N SER A 135 3.03 12.65 12.05
CA SER A 135 2.56 11.82 13.18
C SER A 135 2.26 10.38 12.75
N LEU A 136 3.15 9.82 11.94
CA LEU A 136 3.08 8.45 11.41
C LEU A 136 4.45 7.78 11.50
N LYS A 137 4.49 6.45 11.39
CA LYS A 137 5.73 5.68 11.24
C LYS A 137 6.03 5.46 9.76
N VAL A 138 7.27 5.67 9.35
CA VAL A 138 7.67 5.42 7.96
C VAL A 138 8.04 3.95 7.80
N ARG A 139 7.27 3.22 6.99
CA ARG A 139 7.56 1.82 6.67
C ARG A 139 8.60 1.69 5.56
N SER A 140 8.39 2.41 4.47
CA SER A 140 9.29 2.44 3.32
C SER A 140 9.24 3.79 2.63
N ILE A 141 10.33 4.13 1.93
CA ILE A 141 10.42 5.36 1.13
C ILE A 141 10.35 4.94 -0.34
N LYS A 142 9.39 5.51 -1.07
CA LYS A 142 9.31 5.44 -2.51
C LYS A 142 9.83 6.74 -3.11
N GLU A 143 10.92 6.67 -3.87
CA GLU A 143 11.48 7.84 -4.53
C GLU A 143 10.87 8.03 -5.91
N GLN A 144 10.54 9.27 -6.24
CA GLN A 144 10.08 9.66 -7.56
C GLN A 144 10.87 10.89 -8.02
N ILE A 145 11.42 10.82 -9.23
CA ILE A 145 12.08 11.98 -9.84
C ILE A 145 11.02 12.76 -10.60
N ASP A 146 10.87 14.05 -10.25
CA ASP A 146 9.99 14.97 -10.94
C ASP A 146 10.82 16.14 -11.46
N GLU A 147 11.14 16.10 -12.75
CA GLU A 147 11.92 17.12 -13.47
C GLU A 147 11.20 18.49 -13.53
N GLY A 148 9.89 18.53 -13.27
CA GLY A 148 9.12 19.77 -13.16
C GLY A 148 9.39 20.56 -11.87
N LEU A 149 10.06 19.93 -10.90
CA LEU A 149 10.52 20.60 -9.68
C LEU A 149 11.82 21.35 -9.98
N ILE A 150 11.76 22.68 -9.93
CA ILE A 150 12.93 23.57 -10.09
C ILE A 150 13.95 23.36 -8.94
N GLY A 151 13.46 22.88 -7.78
CA GLY A 151 14.28 22.43 -6.65
C GLY A 151 13.44 22.21 -5.39
N GLY A 152 13.96 21.39 -4.46
CA GLY A 152 13.27 20.94 -3.26
C GLY A 152 12.64 19.54 -3.40
N PHE A 153 11.82 19.16 -2.42
CA PHE A 153 11.12 17.88 -2.39
C PHE A 153 9.67 18.03 -1.94
N VAL A 154 8.81 17.15 -2.45
CA VAL A 154 7.41 16.99 -2.06
C VAL A 154 7.26 15.61 -1.44
N ILE A 155 6.78 15.55 -0.20
CA ILE A 155 6.57 14.30 0.52
C ILE A 155 5.08 14.03 0.60
N PHE A 156 4.65 12.86 0.14
CA PHE A 156 3.27 12.40 0.20
C PHE A 156 3.17 11.12 1.04
N ALA A 157 2.33 11.15 2.09
CA ALA A 157 2.01 9.96 2.88
C ALA A 157 0.65 10.12 3.55
N ASN A 158 -0.18 9.06 3.53
CA ASN A 158 -1.52 9.03 4.13
C ASN A 158 -2.37 10.29 3.85
N HIS A 159 -2.50 10.67 2.57
CA HIS A 159 -3.23 11.87 2.12
C HIS A 159 -2.70 13.21 2.65
N LYS A 160 -1.57 13.22 3.38
CA LYS A 160 -0.85 14.42 3.79
C LYS A 160 0.26 14.68 2.80
N THR A 161 0.35 15.94 2.37
CA THR A 161 1.44 16.40 1.51
C THR A 161 2.25 17.45 2.24
N ILE A 162 3.56 17.28 2.30
CA ILE A 162 4.51 18.31 2.72
C ILE A 162 5.25 18.77 1.46
N ASP A 163 4.90 19.94 0.97
CA ASP A 163 5.60 20.58 -0.14
C ASP A 163 6.64 21.55 0.40
N VAL A 164 7.92 21.25 0.18
CA VAL A 164 9.06 22.13 0.48
C VAL A 164 9.78 22.55 -0.80
N SER A 165 9.06 22.57 -1.93
CA SER A 165 9.62 23.03 -3.20
C SER A 165 9.98 24.51 -3.14
N ILE A 166 11.04 24.89 -3.86
CA ILE A 166 11.45 26.29 -4.05
C ILE A 166 10.31 27.11 -4.66
N LYS A 167 9.46 26.47 -5.48
CA LYS A 167 8.23 27.06 -6.04
C LYS A 167 7.26 27.53 -4.96
N GLN A 168 7.06 26.73 -3.91
CA GLN A 168 6.25 27.09 -2.75
C GLN A 168 6.89 28.26 -1.98
N GLN A 169 8.21 28.22 -1.74
CA GLN A 169 8.92 29.29 -1.03
C GLN A 169 8.83 30.65 -1.77
N LEU A 170 9.01 30.64 -3.09
CA LEU A 170 8.87 31.85 -3.92
C LEU A 170 7.42 32.37 -3.93
N ARG A 171 6.42 31.48 -3.90
CA ARG A 171 5.01 31.87 -3.82
C ARG A 171 4.66 32.52 -2.48
N VAL A 172 5.12 31.96 -1.36
CA VAL A 172 4.92 32.53 -0.02
C VAL A 172 5.58 33.90 0.10
N VAL A 173 6.77 34.09 -0.47
CA VAL A 173 7.42 35.41 -0.50
C VAL A 173 6.64 36.40 -1.35
N LYS A 174 6.13 35.97 -2.51
CA LYS A 174 5.30 36.82 -3.39
C LYS A 174 3.95 37.19 -2.76
N GLU A 175 3.36 36.31 -1.96
CA GLU A 175 2.12 36.56 -1.22
C GLU A 175 2.33 37.50 -0.01
N ASN A 176 3.50 37.43 0.67
CA ASN A 176 3.87 38.35 1.75
C ASN A 176 4.38 39.72 1.27
N LEU A 177 4.57 39.89 -0.04
CA LEU A 177 4.94 41.16 -0.67
C LEU A 177 3.73 41.91 -1.26
N LYS A 178 2.51 41.53 -0.89
CA LYS A 178 1.28 42.29 -1.17
C LYS A 178 0.85 43.15 0.00
#